data_AF-A0A359MU05-F1
#
_entry.id   AF-A0A359MU05-F1
#
_cell.length_a   1.000
_cell.length_b   1.000
_cell.length_c   1.000
_cell.angle_alpha   90.00
_cell.angle_beta   90.00
_cell.angle_gamma   90.00
#
_symmetry.space_group_name_H-M   'P 1'
#
loop_
_entity.id
_entity.type
_entity.pdbx_description
1 polymer ?
#
loop_
_entity_poly.entity_id
_entity_poly.type
_entity_poly.pdbx_seq_one_letter_code
_entity_poly.pdbx_strand_id
1 'polypeptide(L)'
;EFGDDMAYFEDTGNHDARTEGMSYGMMMCVQKGWKKEFDRLWKFAKTFMWMEDGENNGYFAWSVQTNGTKNSYGPAPDGEEYFAMALFFASNRWGDGEGIYNYSKEARAILHECIHKGENGTPGHPMWEPSNKMIKFVPNCDFTDPSYHLPHFYELFALWANEEDREFWREAAKVSRKYLQKACHPVTGLAPEYAHYDGRPYMRDNRERYYSDAYRVPANIGLDYAWFAADPWQCECAEKIQRFFCETVKGRADMVYELDGMIIEEKALHPVAIIATNAQASLAGSKEQFPGKYQRECMELFWNTPLRKGDRRYYDNCLYLFALLALSGNYRIWK
;
A
#
# COMPACT_ATOMS: atom_id res chain seq x y z
N GLU A 1 1.24 -19.41 12.46
CA GLU A 1 2.62 -19.63 12.99
C GLU A 1 3.28 -20.70 12.13
N PHE A 2 4.62 -20.66 12.02
CA PHE A 2 5.40 -21.60 11.22
C PHE A 2 6.68 -21.97 12.00
N GLY A 3 6.83 -23.24 12.37
CA GLY A 3 7.87 -23.64 13.32
C GLY A 3 7.76 -22.90 14.66
N ASP A 4 8.88 -22.72 15.36
CA ASP A 4 8.91 -22.15 16.71
C ASP A 4 9.00 -20.61 16.72
N ASP A 5 9.58 -20.02 15.68
CA ASP A 5 9.96 -18.59 15.67
C ASP A 5 9.69 -17.86 14.36
N MET A 6 8.79 -18.38 13.52
CA MET A 6 8.31 -17.69 12.32
C MET A 6 6.78 -17.67 12.25
N ALA A 7 6.25 -16.77 11.41
CA ALA A 7 4.84 -16.72 11.06
C ALA A 7 4.71 -16.17 9.65
N TYR A 8 3.64 -16.55 8.95
CA TYR A 8 3.24 -15.95 7.70
C TYR A 8 1.82 -15.39 7.80
N PHE A 9 1.51 -14.45 6.93
CA PHE A 9 0.18 -13.88 6.76
C PHE A 9 -0.43 -14.49 5.50
N GLU A 10 -1.47 -15.32 5.68
CA GLU A 10 -2.08 -16.08 4.58
C GLU A 10 -3.08 -15.22 3.79
N ASP A 11 -2.91 -15.17 2.47
CA ASP A 11 -4.01 -14.84 1.58
C ASP A 11 -4.95 -16.03 1.51
N THR A 12 -6.02 -15.96 2.30
CA THR A 12 -6.97 -17.06 2.47
C THR A 12 -7.77 -17.37 1.20
N GLY A 13 -7.77 -16.49 0.21
CA GLY A 13 -8.47 -16.70 -1.06
C GLY A 13 -7.60 -17.38 -2.12
N ASN A 14 -6.27 -17.30 -1.96
CA ASN A 14 -5.28 -17.86 -2.89
C ASN A 14 -4.42 -18.96 -2.24
N HIS A 15 -4.51 -19.13 -0.92
CA HIS A 15 -3.78 -20.10 -0.11
C HIS A 15 -2.26 -19.98 -0.25
N ASP A 16 -1.77 -18.75 -0.37
CA ASP A 16 -0.36 -18.39 -0.42
C ASP A 16 -0.03 -17.30 0.61
N ALA A 17 1.27 -17.05 0.83
CA ALA A 17 1.76 -15.91 1.59
C ALA A 17 2.40 -14.92 0.61
N ARG A 18 1.95 -13.66 0.67
CA ARG A 18 2.33 -12.60 -0.28
C ARG A 18 3.15 -11.52 0.39
N THR A 19 4.06 -10.87 -0.34
CA THR A 19 4.88 -9.78 0.21
C THR A 19 4.00 -8.66 0.74
N GLU A 20 2.92 -8.33 0.03
CA GLU A 20 1.83 -7.43 0.49
C GLU A 20 1.34 -7.80 1.90
N GLY A 21 0.85 -9.03 2.09
CA GLY A 21 0.28 -9.46 3.37
C GLY A 21 1.30 -9.53 4.50
N MET A 22 2.52 -9.94 4.17
CA MET A 22 3.63 -10.01 5.12
C MET A 22 4.05 -8.62 5.59
N SER A 23 4.22 -7.67 4.67
CA SER A 23 4.61 -6.30 4.97
C SER A 23 3.47 -5.54 5.66
N TYR A 24 2.21 -5.80 5.30
CA TYR A 24 1.04 -5.28 6.00
C TYR A 24 0.96 -5.79 7.43
N GLY A 25 1.14 -7.10 7.63
CA GLY A 25 1.19 -7.70 8.97
C GLY A 25 2.28 -7.08 9.84
N MET A 26 3.47 -6.84 9.27
CA MET A 26 4.57 -6.16 9.97
C MET A 26 4.18 -4.72 10.35
N MET A 27 3.59 -3.96 9.43
CA MET A 27 3.09 -2.61 9.71
C MET A 27 2.05 -2.61 10.85
N MET A 28 1.08 -3.52 10.80
CA MET A 28 0.07 -3.66 11.86
C MET A 28 0.73 -3.97 13.22
N CYS A 29 1.68 -4.91 13.25
CA CYS A 29 2.39 -5.28 14.46
C CYS A 29 3.18 -4.11 15.06
N VAL A 30 3.92 -3.37 14.24
CA VAL A 30 4.72 -2.23 14.72
C VAL A 30 3.84 -1.06 15.16
N GLN A 31 2.66 -0.85 14.59
CA GLN A 31 1.70 0.15 15.09
C GLN A 31 1.08 -0.29 16.43
N LYS A 32 0.80 -1.58 16.60
CA LYS A 32 0.18 -2.14 17.82
C LYS A 32 1.17 -2.44 18.96
N GLY A 33 2.47 -2.47 18.71
CA GLY A 33 3.48 -2.80 19.72
C GLY A 33 3.73 -4.31 19.86
N TRP A 34 3.40 -5.10 18.85
CA TRP A 34 3.50 -6.56 18.83
C TRP A 34 4.86 -7.01 18.28
N LYS A 35 5.93 -6.77 19.05
CA LYS A 35 7.31 -7.03 18.59
C LYS A 35 7.57 -8.50 18.26
N LYS A 36 7.05 -9.43 19.07
CA LYS A 36 7.26 -10.87 18.86
C LYS A 36 6.67 -11.33 17.52
N GLU A 37 5.46 -10.87 17.21
CA GLU A 37 4.75 -11.17 15.97
C GLU A 37 5.43 -10.51 14.77
N PHE A 38 5.88 -9.26 14.94
CA PHE A 38 6.69 -8.55 13.93
C PHE A 38 7.94 -9.34 13.55
N ASP A 39 8.75 -9.74 14.54
CA ASP A 39 10.00 -10.47 14.32
C ASP A 39 9.77 -11.82 13.63
N ARG A 40 8.67 -12.50 13.98
CA ARG A 40 8.26 -13.77 13.36
C ARG A 40 7.87 -13.62 11.89
N LEU A 41 7.13 -12.56 11.55
CA LEU A 41 6.78 -12.25 10.16
C LEU A 41 8.02 -11.87 9.35
N TRP A 42 8.86 -11.00 9.91
CA TRP A 42 10.08 -10.57 9.25
C TRP A 42 11.04 -11.74 8.99
N LYS A 43 11.25 -12.60 9.99
CA LYS A 43 12.08 -13.79 9.85
C LYS A 43 11.55 -14.71 8.74
N PHE A 44 10.23 -14.93 8.65
CA PHE A 44 9.66 -15.71 7.56
C PHE A 44 9.93 -15.08 6.19
N ALA A 45 9.72 -13.77 6.04
CA ALA A 45 9.97 -13.06 4.79
C ALA A 45 11.44 -13.17 4.36
N LYS A 46 12.39 -12.92 5.27
CA LYS A 46 13.83 -13.10 4.99
C LYS A 46 14.24 -14.54 4.70
N THR A 47 13.58 -15.53 5.30
CA THR A 47 13.95 -16.94 5.12
C THR A 47 13.43 -17.51 3.79
N PHE A 48 12.18 -17.21 3.44
CA PHE A 48 11.50 -17.90 2.35
C PHE A 48 11.24 -17.04 1.12
N MET A 49 11.12 -15.72 1.30
CA MET A 49 10.72 -14.81 0.22
C MET A 49 11.93 -14.09 -0.37
N TRP A 50 12.94 -13.76 0.44
CA TRP A 50 14.18 -13.15 -0.02
C TRP A 50 14.82 -13.94 -1.18
N MET A 51 15.30 -13.20 -2.19
CA MET A 51 16.02 -13.74 -3.34
C MET A 51 17.48 -13.36 -3.24
N GLU A 52 18.36 -14.36 -3.20
CA GLU A 52 19.82 -14.16 -3.12
C GLU A 52 20.50 -14.17 -4.50
N ASP A 53 19.81 -14.68 -5.52
CA ASP A 53 20.32 -14.88 -6.87
C ASP A 53 19.34 -14.38 -7.94
N GLY A 54 19.85 -14.21 -9.16
CA GLY A 54 19.08 -13.80 -10.33
C GLY A 54 18.90 -12.29 -10.45
N GLU A 55 18.15 -11.87 -11.49
CA GLU A 55 17.92 -10.45 -11.81
C GLU A 55 17.17 -9.70 -10.70
N ASN A 56 16.46 -10.42 -9.82
CA ASN A 56 15.73 -9.85 -8.69
C ASN A 56 16.41 -10.12 -7.33
N ASN A 57 17.69 -10.54 -7.30
CA ASN A 57 18.48 -10.62 -6.06
C ASN A 57 18.33 -9.32 -5.26
N GLY A 58 18.07 -9.39 -3.96
CA GLY A 58 17.89 -8.21 -3.11
C GLY A 58 16.43 -7.74 -3.00
N TYR A 59 15.52 -8.38 -3.73
CA TYR A 59 14.07 -8.23 -3.56
C TYR A 59 13.45 -9.50 -2.96
N PHE A 60 12.12 -9.48 -2.78
CA PHE A 60 11.37 -10.60 -2.23
C PHE A 60 10.45 -11.21 -3.29
N ALA A 61 10.44 -12.54 -3.41
CA ALA A 61 9.48 -13.26 -4.23
C ALA A 61 8.06 -12.91 -3.76
N TRP A 62 7.25 -12.33 -4.64
CA TRP A 62 5.96 -11.74 -4.25
C TRP A 62 4.97 -12.74 -3.67
N SER A 63 5.11 -14.03 -4.00
CA SER A 63 4.26 -15.12 -3.52
C SER A 63 5.06 -16.38 -3.22
N VAL A 64 4.78 -16.97 -2.06
CA VAL A 64 5.25 -18.29 -1.63
C VAL A 64 4.08 -19.14 -1.15
N GLN A 65 4.16 -20.46 -1.32
CA GLN A 65 3.27 -21.41 -0.65
C GLN A 65 3.38 -21.28 0.88
N THR A 66 2.39 -21.75 1.62
CA THR A 66 2.38 -21.73 3.10
C THR A 66 3.53 -22.54 3.73
N ASN A 67 4.17 -23.41 2.96
CA ASN A 67 5.39 -24.13 3.35
C ASN A 67 6.71 -23.39 3.02
N GLY A 68 6.64 -22.17 2.46
CA GLY A 68 7.79 -21.35 2.08
C GLY A 68 8.31 -21.56 0.64
N THR A 69 7.72 -22.46 -0.14
CA THR A 69 8.14 -22.68 -1.54
C THR A 69 7.75 -21.49 -2.42
N LYS A 70 8.70 -20.88 -3.13
CA LYS A 70 8.43 -19.75 -4.03
C LYS A 70 7.53 -20.16 -5.19
N ASN A 71 6.43 -19.42 -5.39
CA ASN A 71 5.55 -19.55 -6.56
C ASN A 71 6.09 -18.77 -7.77
N SER A 72 6.88 -17.73 -7.50
CA SER A 72 7.47 -16.84 -8.51
C SER A 72 8.81 -16.31 -8.01
N TYR A 73 9.64 -15.84 -8.93
CA TYR A 73 10.89 -15.12 -8.65
C TYR A 73 10.80 -13.64 -9.06
N GLY A 74 9.59 -13.11 -9.24
CA GLY A 74 9.35 -11.67 -9.39
C GLY A 74 8.98 -11.03 -8.04
N PRO A 75 9.25 -9.74 -7.83
CA PRO A 75 8.79 -9.00 -6.66
C PRO A 75 7.49 -8.22 -6.93
N ALA A 76 6.92 -7.63 -5.88
CA ALA A 76 5.77 -6.73 -5.93
C ALA A 76 6.08 -5.48 -5.08
N PRO A 77 6.41 -4.33 -5.72
CA PRO A 77 7.00 -3.16 -5.07
C PRO A 77 6.26 -2.57 -3.86
N ASP A 78 4.93 -2.74 -3.78
CA ASP A 78 4.12 -2.37 -2.62
C ASP A 78 4.52 -3.16 -1.36
N GLY A 79 4.97 -4.41 -1.53
CA GLY A 79 5.58 -5.21 -0.49
C GLY A 79 6.84 -4.57 0.07
N GLU A 80 7.80 -4.26 -0.80
CA GLU A 80 9.10 -3.68 -0.44
C GLU A 80 8.99 -2.33 0.28
N GLU A 81 8.14 -1.41 -0.18
CA GLU A 81 7.98 -0.10 0.49
C GLU A 81 7.33 -0.21 1.88
N TYR A 82 6.38 -1.14 2.06
CA TYR A 82 5.81 -1.42 3.38
C TYR A 82 6.80 -2.14 4.29
N PHE A 83 7.63 -3.07 3.77
CA PHE A 83 8.69 -3.68 4.55
C PHE A 83 9.68 -2.62 5.06
N ALA A 84 10.19 -1.77 4.17
CA ALA A 84 11.11 -0.71 4.52
C ALA A 84 10.52 0.23 5.58
N MET A 85 9.28 0.68 5.40
CA MET A 85 8.64 1.58 6.37
C MET A 85 8.39 0.90 7.72
N ALA A 86 7.89 -0.34 7.72
CA ALA A 86 7.63 -1.09 8.95
C ALA A 86 8.93 -1.36 9.72
N LEU A 87 10.03 -1.64 9.02
CA LEU A 87 11.36 -1.81 9.60
C LEU A 87 11.92 -0.51 10.18
N PHE A 88 11.77 0.63 9.50
CA PHE A 88 12.14 1.93 10.10
C PHE A 88 11.34 2.22 11.36
N PHE A 89 10.03 1.99 11.35
CA PHE A 89 9.22 2.13 12.57
C PHE A 89 9.64 1.16 13.67
N ALA A 90 10.04 -0.07 13.34
CA ALA A 90 10.52 -1.04 14.32
C ALA A 90 11.83 -0.58 14.95
N SER A 91 12.76 -0.05 14.14
CA SER A 91 14.00 0.56 14.62
C SER A 91 13.72 1.73 15.58
N ASN A 92 12.87 2.68 15.18
CA ASN A 92 12.56 3.85 16.01
C ASN A 92 11.79 3.48 17.29
N ARG A 93 10.95 2.44 17.24
CA ARG A 93 10.12 2.04 18.38
C ARG A 93 10.84 1.11 19.36
N TRP A 94 11.73 0.24 18.89
CA TRP A 94 12.31 -0.85 19.69
C TRP A 94 13.85 -0.89 19.68
N GLY A 95 14.51 -0.09 18.84
CA GLY A 95 15.94 -0.15 18.59
C GLY A 95 16.34 -1.28 17.63
N ASP A 96 17.52 -1.17 17.06
CA ASP A 96 18.10 -2.21 16.19
C ASP A 96 18.70 -3.36 17.02
N GLY A 97 18.42 -4.59 16.60
CA GLY A 97 19.06 -5.81 17.10
C GLY A 97 20.24 -6.28 16.24
N GLU A 98 20.56 -7.57 16.32
CA GLU A 98 21.61 -8.22 15.54
C GLU A 98 21.06 -8.91 14.28
N GLY A 99 21.93 -9.12 13.28
CA GLY A 99 21.60 -9.84 12.05
C GLY A 99 20.42 -9.20 11.31
N ILE A 100 19.43 -10.03 10.92
CA ILE A 100 18.22 -9.55 10.25
C ILE A 100 17.36 -8.64 11.14
N TYR A 101 17.56 -8.62 12.47
CA TYR A 101 16.81 -7.74 13.37
C TYR A 101 17.45 -6.36 13.54
N ASN A 102 18.53 -6.08 12.79
CA ASN A 102 18.99 -4.71 12.60
C ASN A 102 18.06 -4.00 11.59
N TYR A 103 16.92 -3.54 12.08
CA TYR A 103 15.81 -3.12 11.23
C TYR A 103 16.16 -1.93 10.34
N SER A 104 16.88 -0.91 10.85
CA SER A 104 17.27 0.24 10.03
C SER A 104 18.25 -0.11 8.92
N LYS A 105 19.13 -1.10 9.15
CA LYS A 105 20.06 -1.60 8.13
C LYS A 105 19.29 -2.35 7.05
N GLU A 106 18.38 -3.24 7.42
CA GLU A 106 17.57 -3.99 6.46
C GLU A 106 16.66 -3.06 5.65
N ALA A 107 16.03 -2.06 6.27
CA ALA A 107 15.22 -1.07 5.57
C ALA A 107 16.03 -0.29 4.51
N ARG A 108 17.23 0.19 4.88
CA ARG A 108 18.13 0.89 3.95
C ARG A 108 18.62 -0.01 2.82
N ALA A 109 18.92 -1.28 3.11
CA ALA A 109 19.33 -2.23 2.08
C ALA A 109 18.21 -2.46 1.04
N ILE A 110 16.96 -2.60 1.49
CA ILE A 110 15.80 -2.72 0.60
C ILE A 110 15.68 -1.47 -0.29
N LEU A 111 15.66 -0.27 0.31
CA LEU A 111 15.48 0.96 -0.44
C LEU A 111 16.63 1.27 -1.41
N HIS A 112 17.85 0.89 -1.06
CA HIS A 112 19.00 0.99 -1.96
C HIS A 112 18.76 0.16 -3.23
N GLU A 113 18.39 -1.11 -3.08
CA GLU A 113 18.08 -1.97 -4.22
C GLU A 113 16.91 -1.42 -5.03
N CYS A 114 15.87 -0.89 -4.39
CA CYS A 114 14.69 -0.34 -5.06
C CYS A 114 15.00 0.76 -6.09
N ILE A 115 16.11 1.50 -5.95
CA ILE A 115 16.44 2.62 -6.86
C ILE A 115 17.77 2.44 -7.61
N HIS A 116 18.67 1.57 -7.13
CA HIS A 116 19.99 1.32 -7.74
C HIS A 116 20.13 -0.03 -8.45
N LYS A 117 19.14 -0.93 -8.36
CA LYS A 117 19.19 -2.20 -9.08
C LYS A 117 19.39 -1.97 -10.59
N GLY A 118 20.35 -2.66 -11.20
CA GLY A 118 20.71 -2.47 -12.60
C GLY A 118 21.88 -1.51 -12.84
N GLU A 119 22.29 -0.75 -11.82
CA GLU A 119 23.47 0.11 -11.92
C GLU A 119 24.78 -0.69 -11.90
N ASN A 120 25.85 -0.09 -12.41
CA ASN A 120 27.22 -0.63 -12.38
C ASN A 120 27.36 -2.05 -12.98
N GLY A 121 26.49 -2.42 -13.91
CA GLY A 121 26.50 -3.73 -14.56
C GLY A 121 25.90 -4.86 -13.72
N THR A 122 25.23 -4.55 -12.60
CA THR A 122 24.40 -5.53 -11.89
C THR A 122 23.17 -5.89 -12.73
N PRO A 123 22.75 -7.15 -12.77
CA PRO A 123 21.56 -7.55 -13.54
C PRO A 123 20.27 -7.08 -12.83
N GLY A 124 19.22 -6.78 -13.59
CA GLY A 124 17.90 -6.41 -13.07
C GLY A 124 17.50 -4.95 -13.33
N HIS A 125 16.37 -4.56 -12.74
CA HIS A 125 15.78 -3.23 -12.89
C HIS A 125 15.37 -2.63 -11.53
N PRO A 126 15.39 -1.29 -11.38
CA PRO A 126 14.90 -0.63 -10.17
C PRO A 126 13.38 -0.68 -10.10
N MET A 127 12.84 -0.64 -8.88
CA MET A 127 11.39 -0.54 -8.61
C MET A 127 10.84 0.87 -8.85
N TRP A 128 11.69 1.90 -8.84
CA TRP A 128 11.33 3.23 -9.30
C TRP A 128 11.95 3.51 -10.65
N GLU A 129 11.21 4.19 -11.52
CA GLU A 129 11.73 4.69 -12.79
C GLU A 129 12.66 5.89 -12.54
N PRO A 130 13.98 5.77 -12.77
CA PRO A 130 14.93 6.83 -12.41
C PRO A 130 14.69 8.14 -13.14
N SER A 131 14.11 8.11 -14.35
CA SER A 131 13.84 9.32 -15.12
C SER A 131 12.72 10.17 -14.51
N ASN A 132 11.67 9.54 -13.96
CA ASN A 132 10.46 10.24 -13.51
C ASN A 132 10.16 10.11 -12.01
N LYS A 133 10.90 9.25 -11.26
CA LYS A 133 10.82 9.03 -9.81
C LYS A 133 9.47 8.43 -9.37
N MET A 134 8.77 7.75 -10.28
CA MET A 134 7.56 6.99 -9.99
C MET A 134 7.91 5.55 -9.68
N ILE A 135 7.24 4.97 -8.68
CA ILE A 135 7.26 3.53 -8.49
C ILE A 135 6.68 2.85 -9.75
N LYS A 136 7.14 1.65 -10.06
CA LYS A 136 6.67 0.81 -11.16
C LYS A 136 5.69 -0.23 -10.62
N PHE A 137 4.87 -0.81 -11.49
CA PHE A 137 4.05 -1.96 -11.13
C PHE A 137 4.92 -3.17 -10.78
N VAL A 138 5.93 -3.46 -11.60
CA VAL A 138 7.02 -4.42 -11.34
C VAL A 138 8.30 -3.86 -11.97
N PRO A 139 9.51 -4.27 -11.54
CA PRO A 139 10.76 -3.67 -12.02
C PRO A 139 10.92 -3.61 -13.55
N ASN A 140 10.50 -4.66 -14.25
CA ASN A 140 10.67 -4.81 -15.70
C ASN A 140 9.43 -4.35 -16.51
N CYS A 141 8.73 -3.30 -16.06
CA CYS A 141 7.57 -2.73 -16.74
C CYS A 141 7.62 -1.20 -16.75
N ASP A 142 7.03 -0.60 -17.79
CA ASP A 142 7.02 0.86 -18.02
C ASP A 142 5.63 1.48 -17.74
N PHE A 143 5.00 1.03 -16.67
CA PHE A 143 3.74 1.56 -16.13
C PHE A 143 3.70 1.35 -14.61
N THR A 144 2.73 1.95 -13.95
CA THR A 144 2.58 1.93 -12.49
C THR A 144 1.18 1.47 -12.07
N ASP A 145 1.01 1.30 -10.77
CA ASP A 145 -0.25 1.08 -10.08
C ASP A 145 -0.49 2.28 -9.14
N PRO A 146 -1.58 3.07 -9.31
CA PRO A 146 -1.87 4.21 -8.44
C PRO A 146 -1.91 3.89 -6.94
N SER A 147 -2.27 2.66 -6.57
CA SER A 147 -2.31 2.22 -5.17
C SER A 147 -0.94 2.07 -4.52
N TYR A 148 0.13 1.99 -5.31
CA TYR A 148 1.52 1.87 -4.83
C TYR A 148 2.16 3.24 -4.57
N HIS A 149 1.46 4.33 -4.84
CA HIS A 149 2.00 5.66 -4.58
C HIS A 149 1.77 6.08 -3.13
N LEU A 150 2.81 5.93 -2.29
CA LEU A 150 2.82 6.29 -0.87
C LEU A 150 3.71 7.53 -0.60
N PRO A 151 3.34 8.74 -1.04
CA PRO A 151 4.16 9.93 -0.84
C PRO A 151 4.50 10.20 0.63
N HIS A 152 3.61 9.83 1.55
CA HIS A 152 3.84 9.91 2.98
C HIS A 152 4.94 8.96 3.49
N PHE A 153 5.15 7.82 2.84
CA PHE A 153 6.29 6.97 3.14
C PHE A 153 7.57 7.57 2.59
N TYR A 154 7.52 8.12 1.38
CA TYR A 154 8.68 8.71 0.70
C TYR A 154 9.21 9.94 1.44
N GLU A 155 8.34 10.73 2.07
CA GLU A 155 8.76 11.81 2.98
C GLU A 155 9.63 11.30 4.14
N LEU A 156 9.31 10.13 4.68
CA LEU A 156 10.07 9.52 5.78
C LEU A 156 11.33 8.80 5.26
N PHE A 157 11.28 8.20 4.08
CA PHE A 157 12.47 7.67 3.40
C PHE A 157 13.48 8.79 3.13
N ALA A 158 13.03 9.99 2.78
CA ALA A 158 13.88 11.18 2.63
C ALA A 158 14.57 11.63 3.93
N LEU A 159 14.18 11.08 5.08
CA LEU A 159 14.83 11.32 6.38
C LEU A 159 15.71 10.14 6.81
N TRP A 160 15.31 8.91 6.51
CA TRP A 160 15.87 7.69 7.13
C TRP A 160 16.62 6.75 6.18
N ALA A 161 16.44 6.89 4.87
CA ALA A 161 17.23 6.16 3.88
C ALA A 161 18.72 6.57 3.92
N ASN A 162 19.54 5.87 3.13
CA ASN A 162 20.94 6.25 2.91
C ASN A 162 21.02 7.73 2.49
N GLU A 163 22.08 8.43 2.93
CA GLU A 163 22.14 9.89 2.81
C GLU A 163 22.13 10.35 1.36
N GLU A 164 22.78 9.60 0.48
CA GLU A 164 22.85 9.78 -0.96
C GLU A 164 21.46 9.70 -1.64
N ASP A 165 20.51 8.96 -1.06
CA ASP A 165 19.21 8.66 -1.66
C ASP A 165 18.10 9.61 -1.20
N ARG A 166 18.37 10.44 -0.19
CA ARG A 166 17.35 11.27 0.46
C ARG A 166 16.72 12.30 -0.47
N GLU A 167 17.47 12.85 -1.43
CA GLU A 167 16.91 13.78 -2.41
C GLU A 167 15.97 13.06 -3.38
N PHE A 168 16.34 11.85 -3.83
CA PHE A 168 15.47 11.02 -4.68
C PHE A 168 14.11 10.80 -4.01
N TRP A 169 14.08 10.40 -2.74
CA TRP A 169 12.84 10.16 -2.01
C TRP A 169 12.00 11.43 -1.82
N ARG A 170 12.65 12.58 -1.60
CA ARG A 170 11.97 13.89 -1.53
C ARG A 170 11.31 14.26 -2.86
N GLU A 171 11.97 13.98 -3.98
CA GLU A 171 11.38 14.17 -5.31
C GLU A 171 10.25 13.17 -5.57
N ALA A 172 10.44 11.89 -5.23
CA ALA A 172 9.45 10.84 -5.39
C ALA A 172 8.14 11.13 -4.63
N ALA A 173 8.23 11.71 -3.42
CA ALA A 173 7.06 12.20 -2.67
C ALA A 173 6.26 13.25 -3.46
N LYS A 174 6.94 14.27 -4.00
CA LYS A 174 6.30 15.34 -4.81
C LYS A 174 5.70 14.78 -6.09
N VAL A 175 6.45 13.94 -6.80
CA VAL A 175 6.02 13.31 -8.06
C VAL A 175 4.78 12.46 -7.81
N SER A 176 4.76 11.64 -6.76
CA SER A 176 3.65 10.73 -6.48
C SER A 176 2.36 11.47 -6.13
N ARG A 177 2.44 12.56 -5.36
CA ARG A 177 1.27 13.43 -5.14
C ARG A 177 0.73 13.98 -6.46
N LYS A 178 1.61 14.48 -7.34
CA LYS A 178 1.22 15.00 -8.66
C LYS A 178 0.71 13.93 -9.62
N TYR A 179 1.22 12.71 -9.50
CA TYR A 179 0.76 11.58 -10.29
C TYR A 179 -0.69 11.20 -9.94
N LEU A 180 -1.01 11.10 -8.64
CA LEU A 180 -2.36 10.77 -8.19
C LEU A 180 -3.41 11.79 -8.68
N GLN A 181 -3.04 13.07 -8.83
CA GLN A 181 -3.90 14.09 -9.44
C GLN A 181 -4.28 13.78 -10.90
N LYS A 182 -3.40 13.10 -11.64
CA LYS A 182 -3.62 12.69 -13.03
C LYS A 182 -4.39 11.38 -13.13
N ALA A 183 -4.08 10.43 -12.25
CA ALA A 183 -4.64 9.08 -12.28
C ALA A 183 -6.08 9.02 -11.75
N CYS A 184 -6.45 9.86 -10.78
CA CYS A 184 -7.81 9.90 -10.25
C CYS A 184 -8.75 10.68 -11.18
N HIS A 185 -9.88 10.09 -11.52
CA HIS A 185 -10.87 10.68 -12.40
C HIS A 185 -11.43 11.99 -11.79
N PRO A 186 -11.51 13.09 -12.56
CA PRO A 186 -11.75 14.43 -12.00
C PRO A 186 -13.13 14.63 -11.37
N VAL A 187 -14.12 13.78 -11.70
CA VAL A 187 -15.51 13.87 -11.20
C VAL A 187 -15.75 12.93 -10.02
N THR A 188 -15.39 11.66 -10.19
CA THR A 188 -15.68 10.56 -9.24
C THR A 188 -14.54 10.38 -8.23
N GLY A 189 -13.33 10.80 -8.56
CA GLY A 189 -12.10 10.57 -7.78
C GLY A 189 -11.56 9.14 -7.87
N LEU A 190 -12.18 8.25 -8.64
CA LEU A 190 -11.74 6.86 -8.80
C LEU A 190 -10.45 6.78 -9.62
N ALA A 191 -9.52 5.90 -9.22
CA ALA A 191 -8.31 5.59 -9.98
C ALA A 191 -8.43 4.19 -10.61
N PRO A 192 -7.72 3.90 -11.72
CA PRO A 192 -7.62 2.54 -12.25
C PRO A 192 -6.74 1.65 -11.36
N GLU A 193 -6.81 0.33 -11.53
CA GLU A 193 -5.81 -0.58 -10.94
C GLU A 193 -4.43 -0.28 -11.53
N TYR A 194 -4.26 -0.31 -12.85
CA TYR A 194 -2.98 0.02 -13.49
C TYR A 194 -3.10 1.24 -14.40
N ALA A 195 -2.03 2.05 -14.44
CA ALA A 195 -1.98 3.23 -15.27
C ALA A 195 -0.58 3.52 -15.81
N HIS A 196 -0.54 4.16 -16.97
CA HIS A 196 0.68 4.73 -17.51
C HIS A 196 1.19 5.89 -16.62
N TYR A 197 2.45 6.27 -16.77
CA TYR A 197 3.06 7.38 -16.00
C TYR A 197 2.37 8.75 -16.23
N ASP A 198 1.61 8.91 -17.31
CA ASP A 198 0.80 10.11 -17.57
C ASP A 198 -0.57 10.10 -16.87
N GLY A 199 -0.91 9.00 -16.18
CA GLY A 199 -2.17 8.81 -15.46
C GLY A 199 -3.27 8.15 -16.29
N ARG A 200 -3.08 7.90 -17.58
CA ARG A 200 -4.07 7.19 -18.40
C ARG A 200 -4.19 5.73 -17.96
N PRO A 201 -5.42 5.18 -17.87
CA PRO A 201 -5.62 3.77 -17.53
C PRO A 201 -4.90 2.82 -18.49
N TYR A 202 -4.39 1.72 -17.96
CA TYR A 202 -3.79 0.65 -18.74
C TYR A 202 -4.89 -0.27 -19.27
N MET A 203 -5.17 -0.19 -20.57
CA MET A 203 -6.32 -0.83 -21.23
C MET A 203 -6.07 -2.31 -21.59
N ARG A 204 -5.83 -3.16 -20.59
CA ARG A 204 -5.63 -4.60 -20.77
C ARG A 204 -6.00 -5.36 -19.50
N ASP A 205 -6.56 -6.56 -19.67
CA ASP A 205 -6.93 -7.47 -18.59
C ASP A 205 -7.84 -6.82 -17.52
N ASN A 206 -8.70 -5.89 -17.97
CA ASN A 206 -9.65 -5.11 -17.15
C ASN A 206 -9.00 -4.19 -16.09
N ARG A 207 -7.71 -3.88 -16.23
CA ARG A 207 -6.93 -3.07 -15.27
C ARG A 207 -7.24 -1.58 -15.33
N GLU A 208 -8.04 -1.16 -16.28
CA GLU A 208 -8.54 0.21 -16.41
C GLU A 208 -9.64 0.57 -15.40
N ARG A 209 -10.22 -0.41 -14.71
CA ARG A 209 -11.39 -0.27 -13.84
C ARG A 209 -11.02 0.11 -12.41
N TYR A 210 -11.99 0.63 -11.67
CA TYR A 210 -11.88 0.74 -10.21
C TYR A 210 -12.16 -0.62 -9.56
N TYR A 211 -11.09 -1.35 -9.26
CA TYR A 211 -11.15 -2.68 -8.67
C TYR A 211 -10.11 -2.84 -7.54
N SER A 212 -9.86 -4.09 -7.12
CA SER A 212 -9.25 -4.44 -5.83
C SER A 212 -8.05 -3.59 -5.46
N ASP A 213 -7.07 -3.42 -6.34
CA ASP A 213 -5.85 -2.67 -6.04
C ASP A 213 -6.14 -1.18 -5.79
N ALA A 214 -6.98 -0.58 -6.66
CA ALA A 214 -7.37 0.82 -6.62
C ALA A 214 -8.11 1.22 -5.33
N TYR A 215 -8.67 0.26 -4.59
CA TYR A 215 -9.37 0.53 -3.33
C TYR A 215 -8.46 1.17 -2.28
N ARG A 216 -7.14 1.01 -2.37
CA ARG A 216 -6.16 1.61 -1.44
C ARG A 216 -5.91 3.10 -1.69
N VAL A 217 -6.17 3.61 -2.90
CA VAL A 217 -5.91 5.02 -3.25
C VAL A 217 -6.61 6.02 -2.30
N PRO A 218 -7.91 5.88 -1.97
CA PRO A 218 -8.58 6.73 -0.99
C PRO A 218 -7.92 6.69 0.40
N ALA A 219 -7.49 5.51 0.85
CA ALA A 219 -6.82 5.32 2.14
C ALA A 219 -5.44 5.98 2.19
N ASN A 220 -4.67 5.87 1.11
CA ASN A 220 -3.35 6.49 0.96
C ASN A 220 -3.42 8.02 0.93
N ILE A 221 -4.40 8.56 0.19
CA ILE A 221 -4.71 10.01 0.16
C ILE A 221 -5.06 10.50 1.57
N GLY A 222 -5.94 9.78 2.28
CA GLY A 222 -6.33 10.09 3.65
C GLY A 222 -5.13 10.13 4.60
N LEU A 223 -4.26 9.12 4.53
CA LEU A 223 -3.11 9.01 5.43
C LEU A 223 -2.03 10.06 5.15
N ASP A 224 -1.71 10.34 3.88
CA ASP A 224 -0.75 11.40 3.52
C ASP A 224 -1.22 12.77 3.98
N TYR A 225 -2.50 13.08 3.80
CA TYR A 225 -3.05 14.34 4.29
C TYR A 225 -2.99 14.42 5.82
N ALA A 226 -3.31 13.35 6.55
CA ALA A 226 -3.25 13.34 8.01
C ALA A 226 -1.83 13.51 8.56
N TRP A 227 -0.83 12.93 7.90
CA TRP A 227 0.56 13.00 8.35
C TRP A 227 1.28 14.29 7.95
N PHE A 228 1.02 14.80 6.74
CA PHE A 228 1.78 15.91 6.16
C PHE A 228 0.95 17.10 5.70
N ALA A 229 -0.34 16.91 5.38
CA ALA A 229 -1.23 17.94 4.85
C ALA A 229 -0.60 18.77 3.69
N ALA A 230 0.20 18.12 2.86
CA ALA A 230 1.08 18.77 1.88
C ALA A 230 0.36 19.17 0.57
N ASP A 231 -0.82 18.61 0.29
CA ASP A 231 -1.57 18.86 -0.94
C ASP A 231 -3.09 18.97 -0.69
N PRO A 232 -3.68 20.18 -0.73
CA PRO A 232 -5.11 20.37 -0.52
C PRO A 232 -6.02 19.61 -1.50
N TRP A 233 -5.53 19.27 -2.70
CA TRP A 233 -6.27 18.46 -3.67
C TRP A 233 -6.72 17.11 -3.08
N GLN A 234 -5.98 16.58 -2.11
CA GLN A 234 -6.32 15.33 -1.42
C GLN A 234 -7.67 15.39 -0.72
N CYS A 235 -8.02 16.56 -0.15
CA CYS A 235 -9.33 16.77 0.45
C CYS A 235 -10.45 16.74 -0.59
N GLU A 236 -10.24 17.39 -1.73
CA GLU A 236 -11.20 17.42 -2.84
C GLU A 236 -11.42 16.02 -3.42
N CYS A 237 -10.34 15.25 -3.59
CA CYS A 237 -10.40 13.89 -4.11
C CYS A 237 -11.14 12.96 -3.14
N ALA A 238 -10.81 13.02 -1.84
CA ALA A 238 -11.50 12.24 -0.81
C ALA A 238 -13.01 12.54 -0.79
N GLU A 239 -13.42 13.81 -0.88
CA GLU A 239 -14.83 14.19 -0.94
C GLU A 239 -15.53 13.65 -2.21
N LYS A 240 -14.88 13.70 -3.38
CA LYS A 240 -15.43 13.14 -4.63
C LYS A 240 -15.69 11.64 -4.51
N ILE A 241 -14.73 10.89 -3.97
CA ILE A 241 -14.84 9.45 -3.77
C ILE A 241 -15.98 9.14 -2.80
N GLN A 242 -16.03 9.81 -1.65
CA GLN A 242 -17.07 9.57 -0.65
C GLN A 242 -18.47 9.95 -1.18
N ARG A 243 -18.59 11.07 -1.91
CA ARG A 243 -19.84 11.45 -2.59
C ARG A 243 -20.25 10.41 -3.61
N PHE A 244 -19.32 9.87 -4.40
CA PHE A 244 -19.62 8.83 -5.38
C PHE A 244 -20.30 7.62 -4.71
N PHE A 245 -19.70 7.10 -3.63
CA PHE A 245 -20.23 5.92 -2.94
C PHE A 245 -21.49 6.18 -2.09
N CYS A 246 -21.57 7.34 -1.42
CA CYS A 246 -22.70 7.67 -0.54
C CYS A 246 -23.92 8.21 -1.30
N GLU A 247 -23.74 8.78 -2.49
CA GLU A 247 -24.80 9.43 -3.26
C GLU A 247 -24.96 8.85 -4.68
N THR A 248 -23.91 8.88 -5.50
CA THR A 248 -24.01 8.51 -6.93
C THR A 248 -24.38 7.05 -7.14
N VAL A 249 -23.74 6.13 -6.41
CA VAL A 249 -23.99 4.68 -6.49
C VAL A 249 -24.63 4.13 -5.21
N LYS A 250 -25.40 4.96 -4.50
CA LYS A 250 -26.04 4.58 -3.24
C LYS A 250 -26.87 3.29 -3.40
N GLY A 251 -26.65 2.33 -2.52
CA GLY A 251 -27.30 1.01 -2.58
C GLY A 251 -26.69 0.03 -3.59
N ARG A 252 -25.65 0.46 -4.32
CA ARG A 252 -24.91 -0.33 -5.31
C ARG A 252 -23.40 -0.23 -5.08
N ALA A 253 -22.96 0.11 -3.86
CA ALA A 253 -21.55 0.34 -3.49
C ALA A 253 -20.65 -0.90 -3.60
N ASP A 254 -21.23 -2.10 -3.73
CA ASP A 254 -20.54 -3.39 -3.81
C ASP A 254 -20.38 -3.92 -5.25
N MET A 255 -20.41 -3.03 -6.24
CA MET A 255 -20.22 -3.35 -7.66
C MET A 255 -18.81 -2.98 -8.14
N VAL A 256 -18.47 -3.37 -9.38
CA VAL A 256 -17.31 -2.86 -10.11
C VAL A 256 -17.71 -1.61 -10.91
N TYR A 257 -16.79 -0.67 -11.08
CA TYR A 257 -17.05 0.58 -11.79
C TYR A 257 -15.98 0.88 -12.82
N GLU A 258 -16.41 1.44 -13.94
CA GLU A 258 -15.55 2.26 -14.78
C GLU A 258 -15.22 3.57 -14.04
N LEU A 259 -14.13 4.23 -14.44
CA LEU A 259 -13.65 5.44 -13.73
C LEU A 259 -14.62 6.62 -13.82
N ASP A 260 -15.40 6.70 -14.90
CA ASP A 260 -16.43 7.73 -15.08
C ASP A 260 -17.67 7.50 -14.20
N GLY A 261 -17.73 6.36 -13.50
CA GLY A 261 -18.80 6.00 -12.58
C GLY A 261 -19.83 5.06 -13.18
N MET A 262 -19.68 4.61 -14.45
CA MET A 262 -20.54 3.57 -15.01
C MET A 262 -20.43 2.29 -14.18
N ILE A 263 -21.57 1.78 -13.73
CA ILE A 263 -21.66 0.52 -12.98
C ILE A 263 -21.48 -0.63 -13.96
N ILE A 264 -20.53 -1.50 -13.67
CA ILE A 264 -20.39 -2.80 -14.32
C ILE A 264 -21.22 -3.79 -13.49
N GLU A 265 -22.06 -4.59 -14.15
CA GLU A 265 -22.94 -5.58 -13.50
C GLU A 265 -22.17 -6.82 -13.00
N GLU A 266 -21.15 -6.56 -12.19
CA GLU A 266 -20.24 -7.51 -11.55
C GLU A 266 -20.06 -7.08 -10.08
N LYS A 267 -20.09 -8.05 -9.15
CA LYS A 267 -19.87 -7.76 -7.72
C LYS A 267 -18.39 -7.57 -7.42
N ALA A 268 -18.08 -6.57 -6.62
CA ALA A 268 -16.73 -6.37 -6.10
C ALA A 268 -16.27 -7.61 -5.32
N LEU A 269 -15.05 -8.08 -5.58
CA LEU A 269 -14.51 -9.23 -4.86
C LEU A 269 -14.32 -8.93 -3.37
N HIS A 270 -13.98 -7.68 -3.03
CA HIS A 270 -13.66 -7.20 -1.67
C HIS A 270 -14.52 -5.98 -1.27
N PRO A 271 -15.82 -6.16 -0.99
CA PRO A 271 -16.70 -5.03 -0.70
C PRO A 271 -16.46 -4.38 0.67
N VAL A 272 -15.92 -5.12 1.65
CA VAL A 272 -15.59 -4.56 2.97
C VAL A 272 -14.32 -3.71 2.89
N ALA A 273 -13.37 -4.04 2.00
CA ALA A 273 -12.24 -3.17 1.67
C ALA A 273 -12.70 -1.79 1.17
N ILE A 274 -13.67 -1.75 0.23
CA ILE A 274 -14.23 -0.49 -0.28
C ILE A 274 -14.80 0.36 0.87
N ILE A 275 -15.57 -0.26 1.78
CA ILE A 275 -16.12 0.43 2.96
C ILE A 275 -15.00 0.99 3.83
N ALA A 276 -13.99 0.17 4.13
CA ALA A 276 -12.89 0.55 5.01
C ALA A 276 -12.06 1.71 4.45
N THR A 277 -11.69 1.66 3.18
CA THR A 277 -10.82 2.68 2.58
C THR A 277 -11.55 3.99 2.30
N ASN A 278 -12.84 3.93 1.93
CA ASN A 278 -13.70 5.12 1.86
C ASN A 278 -13.86 5.79 3.23
N ALA A 279 -13.97 5.00 4.30
CA ALA A 279 -13.98 5.54 5.65
C ALA A 279 -12.63 6.16 6.03
N GLN A 280 -11.51 5.49 5.74
CA GLN A 280 -10.16 6.01 5.99
C GLN A 280 -9.87 7.31 5.23
N ALA A 281 -10.43 7.51 4.03
CA ALA A 281 -10.34 8.77 3.29
C ALA A 281 -10.87 9.98 4.08
N SER A 282 -11.70 9.77 5.11
CA SER A 282 -12.19 10.82 6.01
C SER A 282 -11.08 11.55 6.76
N LEU A 283 -9.86 10.99 6.81
CA LEU A 283 -8.68 11.66 7.33
C LEU A 283 -8.29 12.90 6.52
N ALA A 284 -8.61 12.94 5.23
CA ALA A 284 -8.46 14.11 4.35
C ALA A 284 -9.72 15.00 4.33
N GLY A 285 -10.38 15.16 5.48
CA GLY A 285 -11.56 16.02 5.60
C GLY A 285 -11.26 17.52 5.54
N SER A 286 -12.14 18.29 4.89
CA SER A 286 -12.12 19.75 5.05
C SER A 286 -12.33 20.13 6.52
N LYS A 287 -11.42 20.96 7.07
CA LYS A 287 -11.49 21.46 8.45
C LYS A 287 -12.69 22.38 8.68
N GLU A 288 -13.24 22.98 7.62
CA GLU A 288 -14.34 23.95 7.72
C GLU A 288 -15.70 23.28 7.99
N GLN A 289 -15.86 22.02 7.60
CA GLN A 289 -17.09 21.25 7.79
C GLN A 289 -16.78 19.84 8.30
N PHE A 290 -16.08 19.71 9.42
CA PHE A 290 -15.70 18.40 9.96
C PHE A 290 -16.65 17.88 11.06
N PRO A 291 -17.21 16.66 10.94
CA PRO A 291 -17.18 15.81 9.75
C PRO A 291 -18.24 16.26 8.73
N GLY A 292 -17.87 16.23 7.45
CA GLY A 292 -18.80 16.47 6.35
C GLY A 292 -19.85 15.36 6.28
N LYS A 293 -20.97 15.61 5.61
CA LYS A 293 -22.07 14.64 5.47
C LYS A 293 -21.56 13.25 5.03
N TYR A 294 -20.76 13.20 3.96
CA TYR A 294 -20.26 11.94 3.41
C TYR A 294 -19.19 11.27 4.29
N GLN A 295 -18.31 12.05 4.92
CA GLN A 295 -17.34 11.51 5.87
C GLN A 295 -18.03 10.80 7.04
N ARG A 296 -19.07 11.44 7.60
CA ARG A 296 -19.87 10.85 8.67
C ARG A 296 -20.54 9.56 8.21
N GLU A 297 -21.19 9.56 7.05
CA GLU A 297 -21.86 8.36 6.50
C GLU A 297 -20.86 7.21 6.26
N CYS A 298 -19.68 7.48 5.69
CA CYS A 298 -18.65 6.46 5.52
C CYS A 298 -18.12 5.92 6.85
N MET A 299 -17.81 6.79 7.83
CA MET A 299 -17.33 6.36 9.14
C MET A 299 -18.37 5.56 9.93
N GLU A 300 -19.63 5.97 9.89
CA GLU A 300 -20.74 5.24 10.54
C GLU A 300 -20.98 3.89 9.88
N LEU A 301 -20.92 3.80 8.54
CA LEU A 301 -21.02 2.52 7.83
C LEU A 301 -19.87 1.59 8.22
N PHE A 302 -18.63 2.09 8.23
CA PHE A 302 -17.46 1.29 8.63
C PHE A 302 -17.56 0.82 10.09
N TRP A 303 -17.92 1.71 11.02
CA TRP A 303 -18.06 1.35 12.44
C TRP A 303 -19.07 0.23 12.68
N ASN A 304 -20.15 0.18 11.89
CA ASN A 304 -21.19 -0.84 11.99
C ASN A 304 -20.93 -2.08 11.10
N THR A 305 -19.85 -2.10 10.33
CA THR A 305 -19.48 -3.23 9.47
C THR A 305 -18.55 -4.16 10.24
N PRO A 306 -18.86 -5.47 10.38
CA PRO A 306 -17.93 -6.40 11.03
C PRO A 306 -16.80 -6.83 10.09
N LEU A 307 -15.75 -7.44 10.65
CA LEU A 307 -14.72 -8.14 9.87
C LEU A 307 -15.35 -9.18 8.93
N ARG A 308 -14.79 -9.31 7.73
CA ARG A 308 -15.21 -10.31 6.75
C ARG A 308 -14.84 -11.71 7.23
N LYS A 309 -15.73 -12.67 6.94
CA LYS A 309 -15.55 -14.11 7.21
C LYS A 309 -15.44 -14.88 5.89
N GLY A 310 -15.08 -16.17 5.98
CA GLY A 310 -14.93 -17.05 4.83
C GLY A 310 -13.60 -16.86 4.08
N ASP A 311 -13.44 -17.51 2.94
CA ASP A 311 -12.13 -17.65 2.28
C ASP A 311 -11.63 -16.35 1.65
N ARG A 312 -12.51 -15.42 1.30
CA ARG A 312 -12.12 -14.12 0.71
C ARG A 312 -11.92 -13.01 1.74
N ARG A 313 -11.58 -13.35 2.99
CA ARG A 313 -11.47 -12.40 4.11
C ARG A 313 -10.14 -11.63 4.19
N TYR A 314 -9.08 -12.16 3.59
CA TYR A 314 -7.71 -11.64 3.72
C TYR A 314 -7.63 -10.13 3.41
N TYR A 315 -7.91 -9.76 2.16
CA TYR A 315 -7.70 -8.39 1.70
C TYR A 315 -8.63 -7.38 2.39
N ASP A 316 -9.91 -7.73 2.55
CA ASP A 316 -10.87 -6.91 3.28
C ASP A 316 -10.42 -6.64 4.71
N ASN A 317 -9.95 -7.66 5.43
CA ASN A 317 -9.56 -7.51 6.82
C ASN A 317 -8.22 -6.78 6.98
N CYS A 318 -7.33 -6.84 5.99
CA CYS A 318 -6.13 -6.00 5.95
C CYS A 318 -6.51 -4.52 5.90
N LEU A 319 -7.32 -4.13 4.92
CA LEU A 319 -7.75 -2.73 4.75
C LEU A 319 -8.67 -2.27 5.88
N TYR A 320 -9.50 -3.16 6.42
CA TYR A 320 -10.28 -2.90 7.63
C TYR A 320 -9.38 -2.50 8.80
N LEU A 321 -8.33 -3.27 9.09
CA LEU A 321 -7.47 -3.01 10.24
C LEU A 321 -6.66 -1.72 10.07
N PHE A 322 -6.20 -1.40 8.85
CA PHE A 322 -5.57 -0.10 8.58
C PHE A 322 -6.53 1.06 8.79
N ALA A 323 -7.76 0.97 8.27
CA ALA A 323 -8.78 1.99 8.49
C ALA A 323 -9.09 2.17 9.97
N LEU A 324 -9.20 1.07 10.73
CA LEU A 324 -9.42 1.11 12.18
C LEU A 324 -8.26 1.78 12.92
N LEU A 325 -7.01 1.43 12.57
CA LEU A 325 -5.81 2.06 13.14
C LEU A 325 -5.80 3.56 12.85
N ALA A 326 -6.06 3.95 11.60
CA ALA A 326 -5.95 5.32 11.15
C ALA A 326 -7.07 6.19 11.74
N LEU A 327 -8.33 5.75 11.67
CA LEU A 327 -9.49 6.47 12.21
C LEU A 327 -9.52 6.54 13.75
N SER A 328 -8.88 5.59 14.44
CA SER A 328 -8.70 5.65 15.90
C SER A 328 -7.50 6.49 16.35
N GLY A 329 -6.73 7.08 15.42
CA GLY A 329 -5.53 7.86 15.73
C GLY A 329 -4.36 7.01 16.23
N ASN A 330 -4.30 5.73 15.83
CA ASN A 330 -3.26 4.77 16.19
C ASN A 330 -2.38 4.35 15.00
N TYR A 331 -2.60 4.87 13.81
CA TYR A 331 -1.64 4.78 12.69
C TYR A 331 -0.74 6.02 12.71
N ARG A 332 0.45 5.89 13.31
CA ARG A 332 1.34 7.02 13.62
C ARG A 332 2.70 6.87 12.97
N ILE A 333 3.38 8.00 12.84
CA ILE A 333 4.82 8.04 12.57
C ILE A 333 5.56 7.74 13.88
N TRP A 334 6.37 6.69 13.90
CA TRP A 334 7.30 6.40 14.99
C TRP A 334 8.66 7.02 14.66
N LYS A 335 9.08 8.02 15.42
CA LYS A 335 10.31 8.81 15.21
C LYS A 335 11.36 8.51 16.26
#